data_AF-X0J5Z4-F1
#
_entry.id   AF-X0J5Z4-F1
#
_cell.length_a   1.000
_cell.length_b   1.000
_cell.length_c   1.000
_cell.angle_alpha   90.00
_cell.angle_beta   90.00
_cell.angle_gamma   90.00
#
_symmetry.space_group_name_H-M   'P 1'
#
loop_
_entity.id
_entity.type
_entity.pdbx_description
1 polymer ?
#
loop_
_entity_poly.entity_id
_entity_poly.type
_entity_poly.pdbx_seq_one_letter_code
_entity_poly.pdbx_strand_id
1 'polypeptide(L)'
;MTFTAYNDVSGTSTGLSFWAHLDESHRFHFAIGLDAPLMGGFKAGVVESDSAKTGLEIATRQGNSITSENRYKGNDNDGSDQVIEFHVATYPGMEMKVVITQLIVDSNNE
;
A
#
# COMPACT_ATOMS: atom_id res chain seq x y z
N MET A 1 2.54 7.31 6.03
CA MET A 1 2.19 8.20 4.90
C MET A 1 0.76 7.90 4.48
N THR A 2 -0.06 8.93 4.23
CA THR A 2 -1.47 8.75 3.87
C THR A 2 -1.78 9.53 2.61
N PHE A 3 -2.47 8.89 1.67
CA PHE A 3 -2.98 9.52 0.46
C PHE A 3 -4.49 9.43 0.44
N THR A 4 -5.10 10.53 0.01
CA THR A 4 -6.54 10.62 -0.17
C THR A 4 -6.84 10.96 -1.62
N ALA A 5 -7.68 10.15 -2.25
CA ALA A 5 -8.25 10.45 -3.56
C ALA A 5 -9.74 10.76 -3.41
N TYR A 6 -10.17 11.87 -3.99
CA TYR A 6 -11.57 12.28 -4.03
C TYR A 6 -12.13 12.03 -5.42
N ASN A 7 -13.32 11.41 -5.50
CA ASN A 7 -14.01 11.17 -6.75
C ASN A 7 -15.42 11.79 -6.71
N ASP A 8 -15.69 12.72 -7.61
CA ASP A 8 -17.02 13.31 -7.80
C ASP A 8 -17.82 12.50 -8.83
N VAL A 9 -18.41 11.38 -8.38
CA VAL A 9 -19.42 10.48 -9.01
C VAL A 9 -19.16 9.98 -10.46
N SER A 10 -18.15 10.50 -11.15
CA SER A 10 -17.84 10.26 -12.55
C SER A 10 -16.84 9.11 -12.67
N GLY A 11 -17.18 8.17 -13.56
CA GLY A 11 -16.45 6.93 -13.81
C GLY A 11 -14.96 7.13 -13.97
N THR A 12 -14.21 6.96 -12.88
CA THR A 12 -12.77 7.18 -12.85
C THR A 12 -12.13 5.97 -12.18
N SER A 13 -11.33 5.27 -12.96
CA SER A 13 -10.56 4.11 -12.49
C SER A 13 -9.10 4.40 -12.75
N THR A 14 -8.27 4.31 -11.72
CA THR A 14 -6.83 4.56 -11.81
C THR A 14 -6.05 3.47 -11.10
N GLY A 15 -4.96 3.07 -11.74
CA GLY A 15 -3.92 2.24 -11.16
C GLY A 15 -2.68 3.10 -10.93
N LEU A 16 -2.03 2.92 -9.79
CA LEU A 16 -0.79 3.59 -9.43
C LEU A 16 0.22 2.52 -9.01
N SER A 17 1.48 2.65 -9.40
CA SER A 17 2.57 1.88 -8.79
C SER A 17 3.67 2.82 -8.34
N PHE A 18 4.29 2.51 -7.20
CA PHE A 18 5.31 3.33 -6.59
C PHE A 18 6.31 2.47 -5.82
N TRP A 19 7.49 3.04 -5.59
CA TRP A 19 8.55 2.43 -4.82
C TRP A 19 8.70 3.18 -3.50
N ALA A 20 8.74 2.44 -2.39
CA ALA A 20 9.23 2.97 -1.13
C ALA A 20 10.70 2.58 -0.98
N HIS A 21 11.57 3.59 -0.92
CA HIS A 21 13.00 3.42 -0.73
C HIS A 21 13.32 3.61 0.75
N LEU A 22 13.99 2.63 1.34
CA LEU A 22 14.54 2.77 2.69
C LEU A 22 16.01 3.20 2.64
N ASP A 23 16.77 2.64 1.70
CA ASP A 23 18.14 3.05 1.35
C ASP A 23 18.43 2.74 -0.15
N GLU A 24 19.70 2.79 -0.55
CA GLU A 24 20.12 2.55 -1.94
C GLU A 24 19.80 1.13 -2.45
N SER A 25 19.78 0.15 -1.54
CA SER A 25 19.64 -1.28 -1.81
C SER A 25 18.27 -1.87 -1.47
N HIS A 26 17.50 -1.22 -0.60
CA HIS A 26 16.22 -1.73 -0.12
C HIS A 26 15.03 -0.95 -0.68
N ARG A 27 14.23 -1.64 -1.49
CA ARG A 27 13.10 -1.08 -2.24
C ARG A 27 11.88 -1.97 -2.09
N PHE A 28 10.74 -1.37 -1.83
CA PHE A 28 9.45 -2.04 -1.71
C PHE A 28 8.54 -1.55 -2.82
N HIS A 29 7.91 -2.48 -3.52
CA HIS A 29 7.09 -2.18 -4.69
C HIS A 29 5.62 -2.38 -4.34
N PHE A 30 4.83 -1.33 -4.50
CA PHE A 30 3.40 -1.40 -4.24
C PHE A 30 2.63 -0.88 -5.43
N ALA A 31 1.56 -1.57 -5.79
CA ALA A 31 0.56 -1.12 -6.72
C ALA A 31 -0.77 -0.92 -6.00
N ILE A 32 -1.43 0.20 -6.29
CA ILE A 32 -2.72 0.61 -5.74
C ILE A 32 -3.73 0.71 -6.88
N GLY A 33 -4.91 0.15 -6.67
CA GLY A 33 -6.08 0.38 -7.51
C GLY A 33 -7.09 1.25 -6.80
N LEU A 34 -7.63 2.25 -7.52
CA LEU A 34 -8.72 3.10 -7.09
C LEU A 34 -9.78 3.09 -8.20
N ASP A 35 -10.95 2.52 -7.94
CA ASP A 35 -12.02 2.36 -8.93
C ASP A 35 -13.30 3.02 -8.43
N ALA A 36 -13.69 4.12 -9.07
CA ALA A 36 -14.95 4.83 -8.84
C ALA A 36 -15.86 4.67 -10.07
N PRO A 37 -16.46 3.48 -10.28
CA PRO A 37 -17.29 3.24 -11.44
C PRO A 37 -18.62 4.01 -11.32
N LEU A 38 -19.21 4.37 -12.46
CA LEU A 38 -20.54 5.01 -12.51
C LEU A 38 -21.63 4.19 -11.81
N MET A 39 -21.48 2.86 -11.83
CA MET A 39 -22.37 1.92 -11.15
C MET A 39 -21.55 0.83 -10.48
N GLY A 40 -22.00 0.35 -9.33
CA GLY A 40 -21.39 -0.80 -8.65
C GLY A 40 -20.40 -0.48 -7.55
N GLY A 41 -20.39 0.75 -7.04
CA GLY A 41 -19.72 1.15 -5.80
C GLY A 41 -18.20 1.32 -5.91
N PHE A 42 -17.64 2.16 -5.03
CA PHE A 42 -16.21 2.41 -4.95
C PHE A 42 -15.44 1.14 -4.58
N LYS A 43 -14.28 0.95 -5.20
CA LYS A 43 -13.34 -0.11 -4.87
C LYS A 43 -11.94 0.46 -4.69
N ALA A 44 -11.19 -0.20 -3.83
CA ALA A 44 -9.78 0.09 -3.65
C ALA A 44 -9.03 -1.22 -3.46
N GLY A 45 -7.73 -1.21 -3.72
CA GLY A 45 -6.90 -2.33 -3.36
C GLY A 45 -5.42 -1.99 -3.44
N VAL A 46 -4.61 -2.80 -2.76
CA VAL A 46 -3.15 -2.76 -2.78
C VAL A 46 -2.58 -4.17 -2.95
N VAL A 47 -1.46 -4.28 -3.65
CA VAL A 47 -0.66 -5.50 -3.81
C VAL A 47 0.81 -5.15 -3.96
N GLU A 48 1.72 -6.07 -3.62
CA GLU A 48 3.11 -5.95 -4.03
C GLU A 48 3.25 -6.19 -5.54
N SER A 49 3.52 -5.13 -6.29
CA SER A 49 3.70 -5.18 -7.74
C SER A 49 4.26 -3.86 -8.26
N ASP A 50 4.99 -3.90 -9.36
CA ASP A 50 5.37 -2.73 -10.16
C ASP A 50 4.32 -2.35 -11.21
N SER A 51 3.28 -3.18 -11.38
CA SER A 51 2.22 -3.00 -12.38
C SER A 51 1.04 -2.22 -11.80
N ALA A 52 0.91 -0.96 -12.21
CA ALA A 52 -0.26 -0.12 -11.90
C ALA A 52 -1.58 -0.80 -12.34
N LYS A 53 -1.56 -1.53 -13.45
CA LYS A 53 -2.72 -2.30 -13.94
C LYS A 53 -3.14 -3.37 -12.93
N THR A 54 -2.18 -4.11 -12.37
CA THR A 54 -2.46 -5.16 -11.38
C THR A 54 -3.07 -4.57 -10.13
N GLY A 55 -2.61 -3.39 -9.69
CA GLY A 55 -3.25 -2.64 -8.60
C GLY A 55 -4.74 -2.40 -8.84
N LEU A 56 -5.12 -1.96 -10.05
CA LEU A 56 -6.52 -1.76 -10.41
C LEU A 56 -7.32 -3.06 -10.47
N GLU A 57 -6.74 -4.14 -11.01
CA GLU A 57 -7.42 -5.43 -11.17
C GLU A 57 -7.77 -6.11 -9.84
N ILE A 58 -6.99 -5.87 -8.79
CA ILE A 58 -7.23 -6.44 -7.45
C ILE A 58 -8.17 -5.61 -6.59
N ALA A 59 -8.64 -4.45 -7.08
CA ALA A 59 -9.46 -3.54 -6.30
C ALA A 59 -10.82 -4.18 -5.94
N THR A 60 -11.17 -4.16 -4.66
CA THR A 60 -12.43 -4.74 -4.15
C THR A 60 -13.29 -3.68 -3.45
N ARG A 61 -14.59 -3.97 -3.27
CA ARG A 61 -15.51 -3.09 -2.54
C ARG A 61 -15.20 -2.96 -1.06
N GLN A 62 -14.42 -3.88 -0.51
CA GLN A 62 -14.01 -3.90 0.88
C GLN A 62 -12.67 -3.19 1.08
N GLY A 63 -11.91 -2.94 0.01
CA GLY A 63 -10.50 -2.67 0.12
C GLY A 63 -9.74 -3.94 0.48
N ASN A 64 -8.46 -3.76 0.79
CA ASN A 64 -7.64 -4.78 1.41
C ASN A 64 -6.43 -4.12 2.10
N SER A 65 -5.69 -4.95 2.83
CA SER A 65 -4.40 -4.58 3.39
C SER A 65 -3.39 -5.68 3.15
N ILE A 66 -2.13 -5.28 3.02
CA ILE A 66 -0.98 -6.18 2.94
C ILE A 66 0.07 -5.75 3.95
N THR A 67 0.89 -6.71 4.35
CA THR A 67 2.20 -6.43 4.96
C THR A 67 3.25 -6.80 3.94
N SER A 68 4.32 -6.02 3.86
CA SER A 68 5.36 -6.26 2.88
C SER A 68 5.96 -7.65 3.02
N GLU A 69 6.15 -8.36 1.91
CA GLU A 69 6.69 -9.73 1.94
C GLU A 69 8.15 -9.71 2.41
N ASN A 70 8.89 -8.72 1.94
CA ASN A 70 10.25 -8.48 2.37
C ASN A 70 10.26 -7.69 3.69
N ARG A 71 11.25 -8.00 4.52
CA ARG A 71 11.59 -7.25 5.74
C ARG A 71 12.99 -6.69 5.60
N TYR A 72 13.19 -5.49 6.11
CA TYR A 72 14.53 -4.92 6.25
C TYR A 72 15.05 -5.20 7.65
N LYS A 73 16.28 -5.72 7.76
CA LYS A 73 17.00 -5.83 9.04
C LYS A 73 18.12 -4.79 9.03
N GLY A 74 18.18 -3.93 10.04
CA GLY A 74 19.24 -2.93 10.20
C GLY A 74 19.39 -2.54 11.66
N ASN A 75 20.44 -1.80 11.97
CA ASN A 75 20.73 -1.41 13.35
C ASN A 75 20.19 -0.02 13.63
N ASP A 76 19.62 0.20 14.82
CA ASP A 76 19.34 1.54 15.31
C ASP A 76 20.62 2.26 15.77
N ASN A 77 20.47 3.51 16.20
CA ASN A 77 21.58 4.34 16.68
C ASN A 77 22.29 3.74 17.91
N ASP A 78 21.63 2.84 18.63
CA ASP A 78 22.17 2.18 19.82
C ASP A 78 22.83 0.83 19.47
N GLY A 79 22.83 0.46 18.18
CA GLY A 79 23.43 -0.78 17.67
C GLY A 79 22.53 -2.00 17.86
N SER A 80 21.25 -1.82 18.19
CA SER A 80 20.30 -2.92 18.33
C SER A 80 19.67 -3.28 16.98
N ASP A 81 19.52 -4.58 16.72
CA ASP A 81 18.86 -5.08 15.51
C ASP A 81 17.38 -4.66 15.51
N GLN A 82 16.96 -3.95 14.46
CA GLN A 82 15.59 -3.57 14.18
C GLN A 82 15.13 -4.21 12.88
N VAL A 83 13.91 -4.73 12.88
CA VAL A 83 13.25 -5.22 11.67
C VAL A 83 12.19 -4.22 11.25
N ILE A 84 12.21 -3.79 9.99
CA ILE A 84 11.21 -2.90 9.42
C ILE A 84 10.39 -3.65 8.38
N GLU A 85 9.07 -3.52 8.47
CA GLU A 85 8.13 -3.90 7.43
C GLU A 85 7.11 -2.79 7.19
N PHE A 86 6.47 -2.81 6.02
CA PHE A 86 5.43 -1.84 5.67
C PHE A 86 4.07 -2.50 5.67
N HIS A 87 3.15 -1.95 6.46
CA HIS A 87 1.74 -2.28 6.38
C HIS A 87 1.03 -1.25 5.50
N VAL A 88 0.40 -1.73 4.43
CA VAL A 88 -0.34 -0.87 3.49
C VAL A 88 -1.80 -1.28 3.47
N ALA A 89 -2.69 -0.34 3.71
CA ALA A 89 -4.13 -0.57 3.73
C ALA A 89 -4.85 0.40 2.81
N THR A 90 -5.89 -0.08 2.15
CA THR A 90 -6.75 0.70 1.26
C THR A 90 -8.19 0.64 1.72
N TYR A 91 -8.86 1.79 1.67
CA TYR A 91 -10.24 1.93 2.10
C TYR A 91 -11.04 2.61 0.98
N PRO A 92 -11.99 1.89 0.37
CA PRO A 92 -12.86 2.47 -0.64
C PRO A 92 -13.88 3.43 -0.02
N GLY A 93 -14.31 4.41 -0.80
CA GLY A 93 -15.29 5.41 -0.39
C GLY A 93 -15.34 6.56 -1.40
N MET A 94 -16.26 7.51 -1.18
CA MET A 94 -16.26 8.78 -1.93
C MET A 94 -14.92 9.52 -1.75
N GLU A 95 -14.39 9.42 -0.53
CA GLU A 95 -13.01 9.70 -0.20
C GLU A 95 -12.29 8.34 -0.05
N MET A 96 -11.51 7.95 -1.05
CA MET A 96 -10.69 6.73 -0.97
C MET A 96 -9.40 7.04 -0.21
N LYS A 97 -9.01 6.14 0.69
CA LYS A 97 -7.82 6.34 1.54
C LYS A 97 -6.82 5.22 1.32
N VAL A 98 -5.56 5.59 1.23
CA VAL A 98 -4.42 4.67 1.27
C VAL A 98 -3.56 5.05 2.46
N VAL A 99 -3.31 4.09 3.35
CA VAL A 99 -2.51 4.28 4.55
C VAL A 99 -1.29 3.37 4.48
N ILE A 100 -0.10 3.95 4.52
CA ILE A 100 1.19 3.25 4.56
C ILE A 100 1.79 3.50 5.95
N THR A 101 2.00 2.43 6.71
CA THR A 101 2.57 2.46 8.05
C THR A 101 3.88 1.69 8.03
N GLN A 102 4.96 2.33 8.46
CA GLN A 102 6.21 1.64 8.76
C GLN A 102 6.08 1.02 10.15
N LEU A 103 6.33 -0.27 10.26
CA LEU A 103 6.30 -1.01 11.51
C LEU A 103 7.72 -1.41 11.90
N ILE A 104 8.04 -1.24 13.18
CA ILE A 104 9.22 -1.84 13.81
C ILE A 104 8.75 -3.14 14.44
N VAL A 105 9.40 -4.25 14.09
CA VAL A 105 9.01 -5.59 14.50
C VAL A 105 10.10 -6.19 15.38
N ASP A 106 9.71 -6.80 16.50
CA ASP A 106 10.64 -7.52 17.34
C ASP A 106 11.21 -8.74 16.59
N SER A 107 12.54 -8.81 16.52
CA SER A 107 13.29 -9.91 15.88
C SER A 107 13.00 -11.30 16.48
N ASN A 108 12.30 -11.37 17.63
CA ASN A 108 12.03 -12.60 18.39
C ASN A 108 10.68 -13.27 18.02
N ASN A 109 9.90 -12.72 17.09
CA ASN A 109 8.68 -13.35 16.56
C ASN A 109 8.96 -14.08 15.23
N GLU A 110 9.90 -15.02 15.25
CA GLU A 110 10.08 -16.06 14.22
C GLU A 110 9.36 -17.35 14.61
#